data_AF-A0A653CWY0-F1
#
_entry.id   AF-A0A653CWY0-F1
#
_cell.length_a   1.000
_cell.length_b   1.000
_cell.length_c   1.000
_cell.angle_alpha   90.00
_cell.angle_beta   90.00
_cell.angle_gamma   90.00
#
_symmetry.space_group_name_H-M   'P 1'
#
loop_
_entity.id
_entity.type
_entity.pdbx_description
1 polymer ?
#
loop_
_entity_poly.entity_id
_entity_poly.type
_entity_poly.pdbx_seq_one_letter_code
_entity_poly.pdbx_strand_id
1 'polypeptide(L)'
;MSSTRVYKLMQGICTKAVNVTEQTACHVWRGFATMASDPKNIKLARKIGTHNGVFHCDEALACFMLKQLQEYEDADIVRTRDPDVLATCDIVVDVGGEYSPKRNRYDHHQKGFEHTLSTIRPDLSKNKLIKLSSAGLIYAHFGLEVISSILKKNSVNKSSECLSHIYLYIYEGFVEELDAIDNGIPMYSEGKPRYRINTHLSARVHRLNPEWNSPEQESTDMLFMKAVGIVGEEFTERVLEAANVWWPAREIVMNAIEKRHQVNKGGEIILLEERCPWKDHLFSLEEELGIGGEIKFCIFHDKGDSWRVQGIPLQPDSFICSISA
;
A
#
# COMPACT_ATOMS: atom_id res chain seq x y z
N MET A 1 -42.17 4.18 -52.23
CA MET A 1 -42.55 5.08 -53.34
C MET A 1 -42.29 6.52 -52.91
N SER A 2 -41.46 7.23 -53.69
CA SER A 2 -41.21 8.70 -53.77
C SER A 2 -41.16 9.52 -52.47
N SER A 3 -40.02 10.09 -52.07
CA SER A 3 -39.42 11.31 -52.64
C SER A 3 -40.38 12.52 -52.69
N THR A 4 -39.89 13.66 -52.18
CA THR A 4 -40.27 15.07 -52.48
C THR A 4 -41.00 15.83 -51.37
N ARG A 5 -40.25 16.53 -50.51
CA ARG A 5 -40.36 17.99 -50.26
C ARG A 5 -39.53 18.41 -49.03
N VAL A 6 -38.25 18.67 -49.30
CA VAL A 6 -37.46 19.63 -48.52
C VAL A 6 -37.84 21.04 -49.02
N TYR A 7 -37.63 22.04 -48.15
CA TYR A 7 -37.50 23.48 -48.41
C TYR A 7 -38.76 24.35 -48.26
N LYS A 8 -38.90 24.93 -47.07
CA LYS A 8 -39.12 26.38 -46.87
C LYS A 8 -38.96 26.72 -45.39
N LEU A 9 -37.86 27.38 -45.03
CA LEU A 9 -37.88 28.73 -44.44
C LEU A 9 -36.47 29.11 -43.96
N MET A 10 -35.64 29.68 -44.83
CA MET A 10 -34.60 30.62 -44.41
C MET A 10 -34.31 31.57 -45.57
N GLN A 11 -34.75 32.82 -45.43
CA GLN A 11 -34.19 33.94 -46.16
C GLN A 11 -33.73 34.98 -45.13
N GLY A 12 -32.46 35.37 -45.25
CA GLY A 12 -31.76 36.32 -44.41
C GLY A 12 -30.29 36.40 -44.86
N ILE A 13 -30.07 37.18 -45.91
CA ILE A 13 -28.87 37.33 -46.76
C ILE A 13 -27.63 37.80 -45.98
N CYS A 14 -26.43 37.24 -46.23
CA CYS A 14 -25.28 37.95 -46.82
C CYS A 14 -24.10 37.03 -47.18
N THR A 15 -23.51 37.31 -48.33
CA THR A 15 -22.67 36.48 -49.19
C THR A 15 -21.17 36.51 -48.89
N LYS A 16 -20.56 35.32 -48.71
CA LYS A 16 -19.27 34.93 -49.30
C LYS A 16 -19.32 33.42 -49.59
N ALA A 17 -19.66 33.04 -50.81
CA ALA A 17 -19.74 31.64 -51.22
C ALA A 17 -18.33 31.09 -51.46
N VAL A 18 -17.87 30.19 -50.57
CA VAL A 18 -16.78 29.27 -50.86
C VAL A 18 -17.42 28.04 -51.48
N ASN A 19 -17.13 27.76 -52.76
CA ASN A 19 -17.61 26.55 -53.43
C ASN A 19 -16.87 25.33 -52.87
N VAL A 20 -17.45 24.73 -51.84
CA VAL A 20 -16.99 23.45 -51.27
C VAL A 20 -17.69 22.35 -52.07
N THR A 21 -16.92 21.53 -52.79
CA THR A 21 -17.48 20.40 -53.56
C THR A 21 -18.16 19.39 -52.62
N GLU A 22 -19.18 18.67 -53.11
CA GLU A 22 -19.91 17.64 -52.35
C GLU A 22 -18.96 16.61 -51.69
N GLN A 23 -17.84 16.29 -52.35
CA GLN A 23 -16.80 15.42 -51.81
C GLN A 23 -16.10 16.02 -50.58
N THR A 24 -15.81 17.32 -50.59
CA THR A 24 -15.16 18.02 -49.47
C THR A 24 -16.12 18.16 -48.29
N ALA A 25 -17.40 18.44 -48.53
CA ALA A 25 -18.42 18.46 -47.48
C ALA A 25 -18.64 17.07 -46.85
N CYS A 26 -18.60 16.00 -47.66
CA CYS A 26 -18.70 14.62 -47.20
C CYS A 26 -17.47 14.16 -46.39
N HIS A 27 -16.26 14.63 -46.74
CA HIS A 27 -15.04 14.35 -45.97
C HIS A 27 -15.03 15.09 -44.62
N VAL A 28 -15.49 16.34 -44.58
CA VAL A 28 -15.62 17.10 -43.33
C VAL A 28 -16.67 16.45 -42.43
N TRP A 29 -17.83 16.04 -42.97
CA TRP A 29 -18.87 15.35 -42.20
C TRP A 29 -18.45 13.96 -41.72
N ARG A 30 -17.68 13.21 -42.53
CA ARG A 30 -17.04 11.96 -42.07
C ARG A 30 -16.00 12.23 -40.99
N GLY A 31 -15.21 13.30 -41.07
CA GLY A 31 -14.28 13.71 -40.02
C GLY A 31 -14.97 13.98 -38.67
N PHE A 32 -16.09 14.70 -38.68
CA PHE A 32 -16.90 14.92 -37.47
C PHE A 32 -17.62 13.67 -36.97
N ALA A 33 -18.13 12.81 -37.88
CA ALA A 33 -18.77 11.54 -37.50
C ALA A 33 -17.77 10.51 -36.95
N THR A 34 -16.51 10.52 -37.43
CA THR A 34 -15.44 9.65 -36.92
C THR A 34 -14.93 10.13 -35.55
N MET A 35 -15.01 11.43 -35.25
CA MET A 35 -14.76 11.96 -33.90
C MET A 35 -15.93 11.74 -32.93
N ALA A 36 -17.15 11.54 -33.43
CA ALA A 36 -18.35 11.31 -32.63
C ALA A 36 -18.67 9.83 -32.38
N SER A 37 -17.92 8.89 -32.99
CA SER A 37 -18.14 7.45 -32.87
C SER A 37 -17.28 6.75 -31.81
N ASP A 38 -16.33 7.45 -31.19
CA ASP A 38 -15.70 6.98 -29.95
C ASP A 38 -16.23 7.83 -28.80
N PRO A 39 -17.12 7.32 -27.93
CA PRO A 39 -17.25 7.88 -26.60
C PRO A 39 -15.94 7.55 -25.87
N LYS A 40 -14.87 8.31 -26.14
CA LYS A 40 -13.85 8.53 -25.14
C LYS A 40 -14.57 9.25 -24.03
N ASN A 41 -15.09 8.48 -23.08
CA ASN A 41 -15.36 8.95 -21.74
C ASN A 41 -14.04 9.61 -21.32
N ILE A 42 -13.95 10.95 -21.45
CA ILE A 42 -12.84 11.69 -20.90
C ILE A 42 -13.06 11.57 -19.40
N LYS A 43 -12.60 10.46 -18.82
CA LYS A 43 -12.41 10.34 -17.38
C LYS A 43 -11.41 11.44 -17.09
N LEU A 44 -11.89 12.56 -16.55
CA LEU A 44 -11.01 13.55 -15.94
C LEU A 44 -10.15 12.77 -14.96
N ALA A 45 -8.83 12.82 -15.17
CA ALA A 45 -7.88 12.16 -14.27
C ALA A 45 -8.18 12.66 -12.86
N ARG A 46 -8.36 11.71 -11.93
CA ARG A 46 -8.53 12.04 -10.52
C ARG A 46 -7.30 12.79 -10.02
N LYS A 47 -7.44 13.57 -8.95
CA LYS A 47 -6.35 14.33 -8.34
C LYS A 47 -6.10 13.87 -6.91
N ILE A 48 -4.84 13.55 -6.61
CA ILE A 48 -4.35 13.26 -5.27
C ILE A 48 -3.62 14.52 -4.78
N GLY A 49 -4.17 15.20 -3.79
CA GLY A 49 -3.54 16.36 -3.16
C GLY A 49 -2.59 15.95 -2.04
N THR A 50 -1.40 16.54 -1.98
CA THR A 50 -0.48 16.43 -0.84
C THR A 50 0.37 17.70 -0.69
N HIS A 51 1.16 17.84 0.37
CA HIS A 51 1.93 19.05 0.59
C HIS A 51 3.14 19.19 -0.36
N ASN A 52 3.62 20.43 -0.54
CA ASN A 52 4.79 20.77 -1.36
C ASN A 52 6.03 21.14 -0.52
N GLY A 53 6.14 20.64 0.71
CA GLY A 53 7.30 20.83 1.57
C GLY A 53 8.43 19.83 1.32
N VAL A 54 9.34 19.74 2.29
CA VAL A 54 10.21 18.57 2.47
C VAL A 54 9.30 17.35 2.49
N PHE A 55 9.56 16.40 1.60
CA PHE A 55 8.73 15.22 1.50
C PHE A 55 9.24 14.10 2.40
N HIS A 56 8.30 13.30 2.88
CA HIS A 56 8.51 12.19 3.77
C HIS A 56 8.14 10.86 3.07
N CYS A 57 8.27 9.77 3.82
CA CYS A 57 8.01 8.44 3.30
C CYS A 57 6.51 8.13 3.28
N ASP A 58 5.76 8.72 4.20
CA ASP A 58 4.36 8.41 4.42
C ASP A 58 3.49 8.95 3.26
N GLU A 59 3.65 10.21 2.85
CA GLU A 59 2.86 10.76 1.75
C GLU A 59 3.30 10.20 0.40
N ALA A 60 4.56 9.81 0.26
CA ALA A 60 5.05 9.04 -0.88
C ALA A 60 4.40 7.65 -0.97
N LEU A 61 4.33 6.90 0.14
CA LEU A 61 3.65 5.59 0.19
C LEU A 61 2.14 5.74 -0.02
N ALA A 62 1.50 6.73 0.60
CA ALA A 62 0.08 7.02 0.44
C ALA A 62 -0.28 7.26 -1.03
N CYS A 63 0.50 8.10 -1.73
CA CYS A 63 0.33 8.34 -3.16
C CYS A 63 0.51 7.05 -3.99
N PHE A 64 1.55 6.26 -3.70
CA PHE A 64 1.77 4.99 -4.41
C PHE A 64 0.60 4.02 -4.23
N MET A 65 0.13 3.83 -3.00
CA MET A 65 -0.97 2.93 -2.67
C MET A 65 -2.25 3.33 -3.38
N LEU A 66 -2.60 4.62 -3.36
CA LEU A 66 -3.79 5.12 -4.05
C LEU A 66 -3.74 4.82 -5.55
N LYS A 67 -2.58 5.01 -6.20
CA LYS A 67 -2.40 4.68 -7.62
C LYS A 67 -2.48 3.18 -7.95
N GLN A 68 -2.58 2.29 -6.96
CA GLN A 68 -2.92 0.88 -7.21
C GLN A 68 -4.41 0.64 -7.36
N LEU A 69 -5.26 1.58 -6.93
CA LEU A 69 -6.71 1.49 -7.07
C LEU A 69 -7.13 1.95 -8.47
N GLN A 70 -8.07 1.23 -9.08
CA GLN A 70 -8.57 1.54 -10.44
C GLN A 70 -9.11 2.98 -10.57
N GLU A 71 -9.63 3.54 -9.47
CA GLU A 71 -10.11 4.92 -9.46
C GLU A 71 -8.99 5.95 -9.62
N TYR A 72 -7.80 5.69 -9.09
CA TYR A 72 -6.68 6.64 -9.02
C TYR A 72 -5.44 6.20 -9.82
N GLU A 73 -5.53 5.12 -10.60
CA GLU A 73 -4.40 4.57 -11.38
C GLU A 73 -3.71 5.65 -12.24
N ASP A 74 -4.50 6.43 -12.98
CA ASP A 74 -4.04 7.54 -13.82
C ASP A 74 -4.15 8.91 -13.12
N ALA A 75 -4.29 8.94 -11.79
CA ALA A 75 -4.47 10.20 -11.06
C ALA A 75 -3.22 11.09 -11.10
N ASP A 76 -3.43 12.40 -11.25
CA ASP A 76 -2.40 13.42 -11.10
C ASP A 76 -2.11 13.67 -9.61
N ILE A 77 -0.84 13.76 -9.26
CA ILE A 77 -0.42 14.17 -7.90
C ILE A 77 -0.23 15.69 -7.91
N VAL A 78 -1.02 16.38 -7.09
CA VAL A 78 -1.00 17.83 -6.93
C VAL A 78 -0.34 18.18 -5.60
N ARG A 79 0.87 18.75 -5.67
CA ARG A 79 1.63 19.14 -4.48
C ARG A 79 1.40 20.61 -4.14
N THR A 80 0.69 20.89 -3.06
CA THR A 80 0.32 22.25 -2.63
C THR A 80 -0.13 22.30 -1.17
N ARG A 81 -0.12 23.49 -0.57
CA ARG A 81 -0.79 23.76 0.71
C ARG A 81 -1.96 24.75 0.56
N ASP A 82 -2.26 25.17 -0.67
CA ASP A 82 -3.36 26.07 -0.96
C ASP A 82 -4.71 25.36 -0.75
N PRO A 83 -5.53 25.79 0.23
CA PRO A 83 -6.81 25.16 0.52
C PRO A 83 -7.77 25.14 -0.67
N ASP A 84 -7.74 26.17 -1.52
CA ASP A 84 -8.64 26.26 -2.67
C ASP A 84 -8.24 25.24 -3.75
N VAL A 85 -6.94 24.99 -3.93
CA VAL A 85 -6.46 23.93 -4.83
C VAL A 85 -6.75 22.55 -4.26
N LEU A 86 -6.50 22.34 -2.95
CA LEU A 86 -6.81 21.08 -2.26
C LEU A 86 -8.32 20.75 -2.28
N ALA A 87 -9.18 21.76 -2.27
CA ALA A 87 -10.62 21.58 -2.42
C ALA A 87 -11.02 21.00 -3.79
N THR A 88 -10.18 21.17 -4.82
CA THR A 88 -10.38 20.56 -6.15
C THR A 88 -9.85 19.13 -6.27
N CYS A 89 -9.14 18.62 -5.26
CA CYS A 89 -8.60 17.27 -5.27
C CYS A 89 -9.64 16.25 -4.78
N ASP A 90 -9.68 15.10 -5.45
CA ASP A 90 -10.63 14.01 -5.17
C ASP A 90 -10.29 13.27 -3.87
N ILE A 91 -9.00 13.25 -3.52
CA ILE A 91 -8.46 12.74 -2.27
C ILE A 91 -7.27 13.60 -1.85
N VAL A 92 -7.12 13.83 -0.55
CA VAL A 92 -6.00 14.61 0.00
C VAL A 92 -5.34 13.83 1.13
N VAL A 93 -4.02 13.76 1.10
CA VAL A 93 -3.18 13.05 2.07
C VAL A 93 -2.11 14.00 2.62
N ASP A 94 -1.82 13.89 3.91
CA ASP A 94 -0.72 14.59 4.56
C ASP A 94 -0.76 16.13 4.53
N VAL A 95 -1.96 16.68 4.28
CA VAL A 95 -2.18 18.12 4.27
C VAL A 95 -3.65 18.45 4.45
N GLY A 96 -3.93 19.64 4.96
CA GLY A 96 -5.28 20.20 5.07
C GLY A 96 -5.86 20.19 6.48
N GLY A 97 -5.18 19.58 7.44
CA GLY A 97 -5.57 19.59 8.85
C GLY A 97 -6.88 18.85 9.13
N GLU A 98 -7.24 17.86 8.31
CA GLU A 98 -8.51 17.12 8.43
C GLU A 98 -8.34 15.62 8.18
N TYR A 99 -8.83 14.80 9.12
CA TYR A 99 -9.09 13.37 8.90
C TYR A 99 -10.60 13.16 8.73
N SER A 100 -11.02 12.82 7.53
CA SER A 100 -12.42 12.58 7.16
C SER A 100 -12.50 11.57 6.02
N PRO A 101 -12.66 10.27 6.31
CA PRO A 101 -12.82 9.24 5.29
C PRO A 101 -13.99 9.51 4.35
N LYS A 102 -15.09 10.10 4.87
CA LYS A 102 -16.27 10.47 4.07
C LYS A 102 -15.97 11.55 3.00
N ARG A 103 -14.93 12.35 3.22
CA ARG A 103 -14.50 13.42 2.31
C ARG A 103 -13.16 13.10 1.65
N ASN A 104 -12.65 11.89 1.80
CA ASN A 104 -11.32 11.49 1.34
C ASN A 104 -10.24 12.48 1.79
N ARG A 105 -10.20 12.81 3.09
CA ARG A 105 -9.16 13.62 3.71
C ARG A 105 -8.42 12.76 4.73
N TYR A 106 -7.13 12.58 4.53
CA TYR A 106 -6.29 11.66 5.29
C TYR A 106 -5.02 12.37 5.74
N ASP A 107 -5.20 13.36 6.59
CA ASP A 107 -4.12 14.03 7.31
C ASP A 107 -4.16 13.58 8.79
N HIS A 108 -3.01 13.53 9.46
CA HIS A 108 -2.86 13.14 10.87
C HIS A 108 -2.34 14.28 11.76
N HIS A 109 -2.00 15.43 11.19
CA HIS A 109 -1.38 16.56 11.90
C HIS A 109 -2.31 17.32 12.88
N GLN A 110 -3.56 16.90 13.04
CA GLN A 110 -4.50 17.62 13.89
C GLN A 110 -4.17 17.42 15.37
N LYS A 111 -4.36 18.48 16.15
CA LYS A 111 -4.22 18.38 17.61
C LYS A 111 -5.21 17.36 18.17
N GLY A 112 -4.69 16.36 18.87
CA GLY A 112 -5.50 15.29 19.46
C GLY A 112 -5.83 14.15 18.50
N PHE A 113 -5.13 14.04 17.36
CA PHE A 113 -5.17 12.82 16.55
C PHE A 113 -4.55 11.64 17.33
N GLU A 114 -5.35 10.60 17.54
CA GLU A 114 -5.00 9.41 18.34
C GLU A 114 -5.43 8.10 17.63
N HIS A 115 -5.78 8.15 16.35
CA HIS A 115 -6.24 6.97 15.63
C HIS A 115 -5.08 6.00 15.35
N THR A 116 -5.31 4.74 15.70
CA THR A 116 -4.41 3.61 15.41
C THR A 116 -5.10 2.61 14.49
N LEU A 117 -4.35 1.64 13.95
CA LEU A 117 -4.94 0.59 13.12
C LEU A 117 -6.11 -0.13 13.82
N SER A 118 -6.00 -0.45 15.11
CA SER A 118 -7.07 -1.12 15.84
C SER A 118 -8.29 -0.23 16.08
N THR A 119 -8.16 1.09 16.03
CA THR A 119 -9.32 2.00 16.13
C THR A 119 -10.10 2.10 14.82
N ILE A 120 -9.42 1.95 13.66
CA ILE A 120 -10.05 2.04 12.33
C ILE A 120 -10.49 0.67 11.82
N ARG A 121 -9.68 -0.37 12.07
CA ARG A 121 -9.91 -1.76 11.66
C ARG A 121 -9.96 -2.72 12.85
N PRO A 122 -10.92 -2.53 13.79
CA PRO A 122 -11.09 -3.43 14.93
C PRO A 122 -11.49 -4.86 14.51
N ASP A 123 -11.96 -5.03 13.27
CA ASP A 123 -12.26 -6.31 12.64
C ASP A 123 -11.02 -7.13 12.28
N LEU A 124 -9.88 -6.48 12.02
CA LEU A 124 -8.63 -7.15 11.66
C LEU A 124 -7.56 -7.07 12.75
N SER A 125 -7.42 -5.91 13.38
CA SER A 125 -6.28 -5.63 14.24
C SER A 125 -6.73 -5.37 15.67
N LYS A 126 -6.09 -6.06 16.62
CA LYS A 126 -6.26 -5.84 18.06
C LYS A 126 -4.97 -5.25 18.64
N ASN A 127 -5.10 -4.35 19.60
CA ASN A 127 -3.98 -3.86 20.43
C ASN A 127 -2.85 -3.14 19.69
N LYS A 128 -3.11 -2.48 18.56
CA LYS A 128 -2.12 -1.64 17.88
C LYS A 128 -2.18 -0.23 18.44
N LEU A 129 -1.05 0.22 18.97
CA LEU A 129 -0.95 1.46 19.75
C LEU A 129 -0.24 2.59 19.00
N ILE A 130 0.39 2.28 17.87
CA ILE A 130 1.03 3.28 17.02
C ILE A 130 -0.04 4.10 16.30
N LYS A 131 0.08 5.43 16.43
CA LYS A 131 -0.76 6.39 15.71
C LYS A 131 -0.45 6.30 14.23
N LEU A 132 -1.48 6.37 13.40
CA LEU A 132 -1.32 6.31 11.95
C LEU A 132 -0.79 7.63 11.41
N SER A 133 0.15 7.56 10.48
CA SER A 133 0.49 8.65 9.54
C SER A 133 -0.53 8.69 8.41
N SER A 134 -0.31 9.57 7.43
CA SER A 134 -1.14 9.60 6.21
C SER A 134 -1.05 8.28 5.42
N ALA A 135 0.13 7.64 5.38
CA ALA A 135 0.27 6.28 4.82
C ALA A 135 -0.56 5.25 5.59
N GLY A 136 -0.45 5.23 6.92
CA GLY A 136 -1.20 4.32 7.78
C GLY A 136 -2.71 4.49 7.63
N LEU A 137 -3.19 5.72 7.46
CA LEU A 137 -4.59 6.01 7.17
C LEU A 137 -5.04 5.45 5.82
N ILE A 138 -4.28 5.70 4.74
CA ILE A 138 -4.59 5.11 3.43
C ILE A 138 -4.55 3.59 3.50
N TYR A 139 -3.57 3.01 4.17
CA TYR A 139 -3.49 1.57 4.37
C TYR A 139 -4.69 1.02 5.16
N ALA A 140 -5.11 1.71 6.22
CA ALA A 140 -6.23 1.28 7.05
C ALA A 140 -7.55 1.17 6.26
N HIS A 141 -7.80 2.13 5.37
CA HIS A 141 -9.03 2.20 4.58
C HIS A 141 -8.97 1.40 3.27
N PHE A 142 -7.82 1.37 2.60
CA PHE A 142 -7.70 0.82 1.25
C PHE A 142 -6.71 -0.35 1.13
N GLY A 143 -5.96 -0.69 2.17
CA GLY A 143 -4.83 -1.62 2.10
C GLY A 143 -5.20 -3.01 1.58
N LEU A 144 -6.37 -3.56 1.92
CA LEU A 144 -6.84 -4.84 1.36
C LEU A 144 -7.03 -4.77 -0.17
N GLU A 145 -7.61 -3.68 -0.66
CA GLU A 145 -7.83 -3.46 -2.10
C GLU A 145 -6.50 -3.21 -2.82
N VAL A 146 -5.60 -2.44 -2.21
CA VAL A 146 -4.24 -2.18 -2.71
C VAL A 146 -3.46 -3.49 -2.84
N ILE A 147 -3.41 -4.30 -1.78
CA ILE A 147 -2.74 -5.60 -1.80
C ILE A 147 -3.36 -6.51 -2.86
N SER A 148 -4.70 -6.60 -2.91
CA SER A 148 -5.39 -7.39 -3.93
C SER A 148 -5.04 -6.94 -5.35
N SER A 149 -4.95 -5.62 -5.59
CA SER A 149 -4.58 -5.05 -6.89
C SER A 149 -3.15 -5.43 -7.27
N ILE A 150 -2.18 -5.26 -6.35
CA ILE A 150 -0.77 -5.64 -6.57
C ILE A 150 -0.66 -7.12 -6.91
N LEU A 151 -1.32 -7.99 -6.15
CA LEU A 151 -1.29 -9.44 -6.38
C LEU A 151 -1.90 -9.80 -7.75
N LYS A 152 -3.05 -9.22 -8.11
CA LYS A 152 -3.68 -9.41 -9.42
C LYS A 152 -2.79 -8.97 -10.58
N LYS A 153 -2.18 -7.78 -10.49
CA LYS A 153 -1.24 -7.26 -11.51
C LYS A 153 -0.04 -8.20 -11.71
N ASN A 154 0.35 -8.93 -10.67
CA ASN A 154 1.44 -9.92 -10.69
C ASN A 154 0.97 -11.38 -10.85
N SER A 155 -0.28 -11.61 -11.27
CA SER A 155 -0.85 -12.95 -11.51
C SER A 155 -0.85 -13.88 -10.29
N VAL A 156 -0.92 -13.31 -9.07
CA VAL A 156 -1.03 -14.05 -7.81
C VAL A 156 -2.47 -14.01 -7.32
N ASN A 157 -3.10 -15.18 -7.21
CA ASN A 157 -4.47 -15.32 -6.68
C ASN A 157 -4.44 -15.90 -5.27
N LYS A 158 -5.10 -15.23 -4.32
CA LYS A 158 -5.17 -15.63 -2.91
C LYS A 158 -6.61 -15.54 -2.38
N SER A 159 -6.90 -16.37 -1.37
CA SER A 159 -8.19 -16.34 -0.66
C SER A 159 -8.35 -15.05 0.16
N SER A 160 -9.58 -14.73 0.55
CA SER A 160 -9.85 -13.59 1.45
C SER A 160 -9.17 -13.73 2.81
N GLU A 161 -9.10 -14.96 3.35
CA GLU A 161 -8.38 -15.27 4.58
C GLU A 161 -6.88 -14.93 4.44
N CYS A 162 -6.24 -15.41 3.38
CA CYS A 162 -4.86 -15.10 3.08
C CYS A 162 -4.62 -13.58 2.97
N LEU A 163 -5.53 -12.84 2.31
CA LEU A 163 -5.44 -11.39 2.21
C LEU A 163 -5.48 -10.70 3.58
N SER A 164 -6.33 -11.14 4.50
CA SER A 164 -6.39 -10.58 5.87
C SER A 164 -5.09 -10.81 6.65
N HIS A 165 -4.46 -11.99 6.52
CA HIS A 165 -3.18 -12.27 7.17
C HIS A 165 -2.03 -11.48 6.52
N ILE A 166 -1.97 -11.42 5.19
CA ILE A 166 -0.98 -10.58 4.49
C ILE A 166 -1.14 -9.12 4.90
N TYR A 167 -2.38 -8.63 5.01
CA TYR A 167 -2.65 -7.26 5.43
C TYR A 167 -2.05 -6.94 6.80
N LEU A 168 -2.21 -7.81 7.80
CA LEU A 168 -1.62 -7.58 9.11
C LEU A 168 -0.10 -7.71 9.05
N TYR A 169 0.40 -8.74 8.38
CA TYR A 169 1.85 -8.97 8.22
C TYR A 169 2.57 -7.78 7.57
N ILE A 170 2.00 -7.20 6.52
CA ILE A 170 2.54 -6.01 5.84
C ILE A 170 2.44 -4.78 6.73
N TYR A 171 1.35 -4.61 7.50
CA TYR A 171 1.29 -3.48 8.42
C TYR A 171 2.40 -3.57 9.48
N GLU A 172 2.50 -4.70 10.16
CA GLU A 172 3.44 -4.90 11.27
C GLU A 172 4.90 -4.86 10.83
N GLY A 173 5.20 -5.43 9.66
CA GLY A 173 6.55 -5.52 9.13
C GLY A 173 6.96 -4.38 8.19
N PHE A 174 6.11 -3.38 7.97
CA PHE A 174 6.39 -2.29 7.03
C PHE A 174 5.71 -0.97 7.42
N VAL A 175 4.38 -0.93 7.40
CA VAL A 175 3.63 0.36 7.51
C VAL A 175 3.73 0.96 8.92
N GLU A 176 3.72 0.12 9.96
CA GLU A 176 3.83 0.55 11.36
C GLU A 176 5.17 1.27 11.65
N GLU A 177 6.25 0.87 10.99
CA GLU A 177 7.55 1.57 11.10
C GLU A 177 7.45 3.00 10.56
N LEU A 178 6.83 3.17 9.39
CA LEU A 178 6.64 4.48 8.76
C LEU A 178 5.74 5.37 9.62
N ASP A 179 4.63 4.81 10.12
CA ASP A 179 3.72 5.48 11.03
C ASP A 179 4.42 5.96 12.31
N ALA A 180 5.25 5.11 12.92
CA ALA A 180 5.97 5.45 14.12
C ALA A 180 7.02 6.55 13.88
N ILE A 181 7.79 6.46 12.79
CA ILE A 181 8.82 7.45 12.43
C ILE A 181 8.17 8.81 12.20
N ASP A 182 7.10 8.84 11.41
CA ASP A 182 6.45 10.07 10.98
C ASP A 182 5.74 10.79 12.15
N ASN A 183 5.10 10.03 13.04
CA ASN A 183 4.53 10.57 14.28
C ASN A 183 5.60 10.88 15.36
N GLY A 184 6.89 10.67 15.08
CA GLY A 184 7.99 10.93 16.01
C GLY A 184 7.96 10.04 17.27
N ILE A 185 7.39 8.84 17.16
CA ILE A 185 7.29 7.88 18.26
C ILE A 185 8.68 7.26 18.49
N PRO A 186 9.25 7.34 19.71
CA PRO A 186 10.53 6.72 20.00
C PRO A 186 10.40 5.19 20.00
N MET A 187 11.41 4.52 19.43
CA MET A 187 11.49 3.05 19.39
C MET A 187 11.50 2.39 20.79
N TYR A 188 11.94 3.12 21.82
CA TYR A 188 11.96 2.68 23.20
C TYR A 188 11.30 3.74 24.08
N SER A 189 10.49 3.31 25.04
CA SER A 189 9.86 4.21 26.02
C SER A 189 10.87 4.90 26.94
N GLU A 190 12.02 4.26 27.17
CA GLU A 190 13.09 4.74 28.04
C GLU A 190 14.49 4.45 27.46
N GLY A 191 15.47 5.26 27.85
CA GLY A 191 16.87 5.10 27.47
C GLY A 191 17.26 5.79 26.16
N LYS A 192 18.54 5.63 25.79
CA LYS A 192 19.08 6.10 24.50
C LYS A 192 19.62 4.90 23.72
N PRO A 193 19.34 4.80 22.41
CA PRO A 193 19.87 3.71 21.61
C PRO A 193 21.40 3.77 21.58
N ARG A 194 22.06 2.61 21.66
CA ARG A 194 23.53 2.51 21.65
C ARG A 194 24.14 2.87 20.28
N TYR A 195 23.36 2.75 19.22
CA TYR A 195 23.72 3.10 17.85
C TYR A 195 22.48 3.66 17.13
N ARG A 196 22.68 4.35 15.99
CA ARG A 196 21.59 4.91 15.17
C ARG A 196 21.37 4.07 13.93
N ILE A 197 20.12 3.86 13.55
CA ILE A 197 19.73 3.21 12.29
C ILE A 197 19.37 4.33 11.30
N ASN A 198 20.08 4.43 10.17
CA ASN A 198 19.86 5.46 9.14
C ASN A 198 19.67 4.86 7.74
N THR A 199 19.51 3.54 7.65
CA THR A 199 19.37 2.76 6.41
C THR A 199 17.92 2.42 6.07
N HIS A 200 16.98 2.73 6.97
CA HIS A 200 15.55 2.48 6.78
C HIS A 200 14.96 3.30 5.62
N LEU A 201 13.76 2.90 5.18
CA LEU A 201 13.13 3.46 3.97
C LEU A 201 12.89 4.97 4.09
N SER A 202 12.39 5.46 5.24
CA SER A 202 12.18 6.89 5.43
C SER A 202 13.47 7.70 5.36
N ALA A 203 14.60 7.16 5.81
CA ALA A 203 15.91 7.81 5.64
C ALA A 203 16.38 7.80 4.18
N ARG A 204 16.06 6.74 3.40
CA ARG A 204 16.33 6.71 1.95
C ARG A 204 15.52 7.79 1.23
N VAL A 205 14.23 7.91 1.54
CA VAL A 205 13.36 8.96 0.98
C VAL A 205 13.85 10.36 1.36
N HIS A 206 14.19 10.57 2.64
CA HIS A 206 14.66 11.87 3.10
C HIS A 206 15.89 12.36 2.30
N ARG A 207 16.82 11.46 1.95
CA ARG A 207 18.02 11.78 1.14
C ARG A 207 17.72 12.20 -0.30
N LEU A 208 16.50 11.99 -0.80
CA LEU A 208 16.09 12.47 -2.13
C LEU A 208 15.61 13.92 -2.11
N ASN A 209 15.36 14.50 -0.93
CA ASN A 209 14.98 15.91 -0.85
C ASN A 209 16.11 16.80 -1.40
N PRO A 210 15.78 17.97 -1.97
CA PRO A 210 16.78 18.91 -2.45
C PRO A 210 17.81 19.26 -1.37
N GLU A 211 19.09 19.27 -1.76
CA GLU A 211 20.17 19.70 -0.87
C GLU A 211 20.05 21.20 -0.60
N TRP A 212 20.08 21.59 0.68
CA TRP A 212 19.95 22.99 1.11
C TRP A 212 21.07 23.90 0.56
N ASN A 213 22.22 23.31 0.19
CA ASN A 213 23.43 23.98 -0.26
C ASN A 213 23.77 23.76 -1.74
N SER A 214 22.86 23.20 -2.55
CA SER A 214 23.11 23.01 -3.98
C SER A 214 22.70 24.26 -4.79
N PRO A 215 23.57 24.77 -5.69
CA PRO A 215 23.23 25.88 -6.60
C PRO A 215 22.31 25.44 -7.75
N GLU A 216 22.28 24.15 -8.08
CA GLU A 216 21.38 23.56 -9.08
C GLU A 216 20.33 22.70 -8.36
N GLN A 217 19.06 23.05 -8.50
CA GLN A 217 17.96 22.31 -7.89
C GLN A 217 17.18 21.56 -8.97
N GLU A 218 17.25 20.23 -8.95
CA GLU A 218 16.24 19.41 -9.62
C GLU A 218 14.84 19.81 -9.10
N SER A 219 13.82 19.68 -9.95
CA SER A 219 12.44 19.93 -9.50
C SER A 219 12.09 19.02 -8.33
N THR A 220 11.66 19.61 -7.21
CA THR A 220 11.20 18.89 -6.01
C THR A 220 10.09 17.89 -6.35
N ASP A 221 9.27 18.17 -7.36
CA ASP A 221 8.21 17.28 -7.80
C ASP A 221 8.74 16.07 -8.55
N MET A 222 9.79 16.24 -9.37
CA MET A 222 10.48 15.10 -9.98
C MET A 222 11.15 14.22 -8.93
N LEU A 223 11.80 14.83 -7.93
CA LEU A 223 12.42 14.12 -6.81
C LEU A 223 11.37 13.36 -5.97
N PHE A 224 10.21 13.96 -5.75
CA PHE A 224 9.10 13.29 -5.07
C PHE A 224 8.58 12.09 -5.87
N MET A 225 8.45 12.20 -7.19
CA MET A 225 8.08 11.04 -8.01
C MET A 225 9.12 9.92 -7.97
N LYS A 226 10.41 10.24 -7.84
CA LYS A 226 11.46 9.23 -7.57
C LYS A 226 11.24 8.57 -6.20
N ALA A 227 10.88 9.33 -5.17
CA ALA A 227 10.54 8.79 -3.85
C ALA A 227 9.33 7.85 -3.89
N VAL A 228 8.24 8.26 -4.55
CA VAL A 228 7.04 7.42 -4.78
C VAL A 228 7.42 6.11 -5.48
N GLY A 229 8.33 6.16 -6.46
CA GLY A 229 8.83 4.97 -7.14
C GLY A 229 9.58 4.01 -6.22
N ILE A 230 10.58 4.49 -5.46
CA ILE A 230 11.39 3.67 -4.56
C ILE A 230 10.55 3.04 -3.44
N VAL A 231 9.66 3.83 -2.84
CA VAL A 231 8.77 3.34 -1.78
C VAL A 231 7.78 2.31 -2.33
N GLY A 232 7.27 2.56 -3.54
CA GLY A 232 6.36 1.65 -4.22
C GLY A 232 6.97 0.31 -4.62
N GLU A 233 8.22 0.31 -5.08
CA GLU A 233 8.98 -0.89 -5.40
C GLU A 233 9.17 -1.75 -4.14
N GLU A 234 9.69 -1.15 -3.06
CA GLU A 234 9.90 -1.85 -1.79
C GLU A 234 8.60 -2.43 -1.22
N PHE A 235 7.51 -1.65 -1.24
CA PHE A 235 6.20 -2.11 -0.77
C PHE A 235 5.65 -3.26 -1.63
N THR A 236 5.78 -3.16 -2.96
CA THR A 236 5.34 -4.21 -3.89
C THR A 236 6.10 -5.51 -3.68
N GLU A 237 7.43 -5.44 -3.56
CA GLU A 237 8.27 -6.60 -3.25
C GLU A 237 7.85 -7.26 -1.95
N ARG A 238 7.60 -6.47 -0.90
CA ARG A 238 7.15 -6.99 0.40
C ARG A 238 5.81 -7.70 0.31
N VAL A 239 4.84 -7.14 -0.42
CA VAL A 239 3.53 -7.77 -0.65
C VAL A 239 3.66 -9.10 -1.42
N LEU A 240 4.51 -9.14 -2.45
CA LEU A 240 4.73 -10.35 -3.23
C LEU A 240 5.47 -11.43 -2.44
N GLU A 241 6.45 -11.06 -1.63
CA GLU A 241 7.15 -11.96 -0.72
C GLU A 241 6.19 -12.52 0.33
N ALA A 242 5.35 -11.67 0.93
CA ALA A 242 4.35 -12.12 1.90
C ALA A 242 3.40 -13.18 1.29
N ALA A 243 2.98 -13.00 0.04
CA ALA A 243 2.07 -13.90 -0.63
C ALA A 243 2.72 -15.20 -1.15
N ASN A 244 3.94 -15.13 -1.66
CA ASN A 244 4.59 -16.24 -2.37
C ASN A 244 5.59 -17.02 -1.50
N VAL A 245 6.11 -16.42 -0.44
CA VAL A 245 7.16 -17.00 0.41
C VAL A 245 6.66 -17.19 1.83
N TRP A 246 6.18 -16.12 2.47
CA TRP A 246 5.75 -16.19 3.87
C TRP A 246 4.46 -16.99 4.05
N TRP A 247 3.37 -16.67 3.33
CA TRP A 247 2.07 -17.30 3.55
C TRP A 247 2.03 -18.83 3.36
N PRO A 248 2.65 -19.41 2.31
CA PRO A 248 2.64 -20.87 2.12
C PRO A 248 3.24 -21.66 3.30
N ALA A 249 4.15 -21.05 4.06
CA ALA A 249 4.76 -21.70 5.23
C ALA A 249 3.75 -22.00 6.33
N ARG A 250 2.62 -21.29 6.39
CA ARG A 250 1.59 -21.48 7.42
C ARG A 250 1.05 -22.91 7.44
N GLU A 251 0.77 -23.47 6.26
CA GLU A 251 0.24 -24.84 6.13
C GLU A 251 1.27 -25.88 6.60
N ILE A 252 2.55 -25.67 6.27
CA ILE A 252 3.65 -26.53 6.73
C ILE A 252 3.72 -26.52 8.26
N VAL A 253 3.65 -25.34 8.88
CA VAL A 253 3.70 -25.19 10.34
C VAL A 253 2.47 -25.81 11.00
N MET A 254 1.26 -25.58 10.47
CA MET A 254 0.03 -26.19 10.97
C MET A 254 0.12 -27.72 10.97
N ASN A 255 0.53 -28.32 9.85
CA ASN A 255 0.72 -29.76 9.73
C ASN A 255 1.76 -30.30 10.73
N ALA A 256 2.82 -29.53 11.01
CA ALA A 256 3.82 -29.91 11.99
C ALA A 256 3.28 -29.85 13.43
N ILE A 257 2.45 -28.85 13.76
CA ILE A 257 1.76 -28.74 15.05
C ILE A 257 0.79 -29.91 15.26
N GLU A 258 0.04 -30.32 14.24
CA GLU A 258 -0.90 -31.45 14.33
C GLU A 258 -0.17 -32.78 14.56
N LYS A 259 0.99 -32.97 13.91
CA LYS A 259 1.81 -34.19 14.02
C LYS A 259 2.74 -34.21 15.25
N ARG A 260 2.79 -33.14 16.06
CA ARG A 260 3.77 -32.98 17.15
C ARG A 260 3.80 -34.14 18.14
N HIS A 261 2.65 -34.73 18.45
CA HIS A 261 2.55 -35.89 19.37
C HIS A 261 3.13 -37.19 18.79
N GLN A 262 3.25 -37.29 17.46
CA GLN A 262 3.89 -38.41 16.76
C GLN A 262 5.42 -38.26 16.77
N VAL A 263 5.92 -37.02 16.75
CA VAL A 263 7.34 -36.69 16.85
C VAL A 263 7.85 -36.89 18.28
N ASN A 264 7.09 -36.39 19.25
CA ASN A 264 7.39 -36.51 20.67
C ASN A 264 6.08 -36.71 21.44
N LYS A 265 6.00 -37.73 22.32
CA LYS A 265 4.77 -38.05 23.06
C LYS A 265 4.20 -36.86 23.84
N GLY A 266 5.06 -35.98 24.38
CA GLY A 266 4.67 -34.78 25.11
C GLY A 266 4.17 -33.64 24.22
N GLY A 267 4.39 -33.69 22.91
CA GLY A 267 3.96 -32.66 21.96
C GLY A 267 4.79 -31.37 22.00
N GLU A 268 5.92 -31.37 22.72
CA GLU A 268 6.76 -30.18 22.91
C GLU A 268 7.69 -29.91 21.70
N ILE A 269 7.67 -30.77 20.69
CA ILE A 269 8.58 -30.72 19.53
C ILE A 269 7.77 -30.77 18.24
N ILE A 270 7.98 -29.79 17.37
CA ILE A 270 7.52 -29.83 15.98
C ILE A 270 8.67 -30.19 15.05
N LEU A 271 8.35 -30.91 13.97
CA LEU A 271 9.29 -31.30 12.92
C LEU A 271 8.85 -30.68 11.59
N LEU A 272 9.72 -29.88 10.99
CA LEU A 272 9.57 -29.35 9.65
C LEU A 272 10.49 -30.13 8.70
N GLU A 273 9.89 -30.85 7.74
CA GLU A 273 10.66 -31.61 6.74
C GLU A 273 11.39 -30.71 5.75
N GLU A 274 10.99 -29.44 5.66
CA GLU A 274 11.59 -28.42 4.81
C GLU A 274 11.81 -27.12 5.57
N ARG A 275 12.78 -26.33 5.14
CA ARG A 275 13.05 -25.00 5.71
C ARG A 275 12.03 -23.98 5.19
N CYS A 276 11.26 -23.38 6.09
CA CYS A 276 10.31 -22.31 5.80
C CYS A 276 10.34 -21.20 6.87
N PRO A 277 9.80 -20.00 6.59
CA PRO A 277 9.58 -18.98 7.63
C PRO A 277 8.49 -19.46 8.59
N TRP A 278 8.87 -20.00 9.75
CA TRP A 278 7.91 -20.70 10.63
C TRP A 278 7.50 -19.92 11.88
N LYS A 279 8.31 -18.97 12.35
CA LYS A 279 8.14 -18.35 13.67
C LYS A 279 6.81 -17.63 13.82
N ASP A 280 6.54 -16.63 12.98
CA ASP A 280 5.31 -15.82 13.09
C ASP A 280 4.06 -16.70 12.97
N HIS A 281 4.09 -17.68 12.07
CA HIS A 281 3.00 -18.65 11.93
C HIS A 281 2.82 -19.52 13.17
N LEU A 282 3.91 -19.98 13.79
CA LEU A 282 3.83 -20.77 15.02
C LEU A 282 3.16 -19.95 16.12
N PHE A 283 3.59 -18.72 16.39
CA PHE A 283 3.00 -17.89 17.43
C PHE A 283 1.51 -17.60 17.17
N SER A 284 1.15 -17.26 15.93
CA SER A 284 -0.24 -17.04 15.54
C SER A 284 -1.08 -18.31 15.70
N LEU A 285 -0.58 -19.46 15.27
CA LEU A 285 -1.29 -20.74 15.38
C LEU A 285 -1.41 -21.21 16.84
N GLU A 286 -0.39 -20.99 17.67
CA GLU A 286 -0.47 -21.31 19.10
C GLU A 286 -1.56 -20.51 19.82
N GLU A 287 -1.72 -19.22 19.49
CA GLU A 287 -2.81 -18.38 20.00
C GLU A 287 -4.17 -18.88 19.52
N GLU A 288 -4.31 -19.16 18.23
CA GLU A 288 -5.56 -19.64 17.61
C GLU A 288 -6.02 -20.99 18.15
N LEU A 289 -5.08 -21.91 18.39
CA LEU A 289 -5.33 -23.26 18.90
C LEU A 289 -5.40 -23.30 20.44
N GLY A 290 -5.04 -22.22 21.13
CA GLY A 290 -5.01 -22.16 22.59
C GLY A 290 -3.93 -23.04 23.23
N ILE A 291 -2.82 -23.26 22.53
CA ILE A 291 -1.69 -24.11 22.96
C ILE A 291 -0.42 -23.29 23.27
N GLY A 292 -0.59 -21.99 23.53
CA GLY A 292 0.50 -21.04 23.79
C GLY A 292 1.52 -21.56 24.79
N GLY A 293 2.77 -21.69 24.32
CA GLY A 293 3.88 -22.13 25.16
C GLY A 293 3.91 -23.64 25.45
N GLU A 294 3.13 -24.47 24.77
CA GLU A 294 3.30 -25.94 24.81
C GLU A 294 4.52 -26.38 23.99
N ILE A 295 4.78 -25.74 22.84
CA ILE A 295 5.86 -26.12 21.93
C ILE A 295 7.17 -25.47 22.38
N LYS A 296 8.23 -26.27 22.53
CA LYS A 296 9.54 -25.84 23.06
C LYS A 296 10.66 -25.92 22.05
N PHE A 297 10.55 -26.81 21.07
CA PHE A 297 11.56 -27.00 20.05
C PHE A 297 10.96 -27.11 18.64
N CYS A 298 11.65 -26.49 17.68
CA CYS A 298 11.45 -26.72 16.26
C CYS A 298 12.68 -27.44 15.70
N ILE A 299 12.47 -28.65 15.18
CA ILE A 299 13.48 -29.36 14.38
C ILE A 299 13.16 -29.10 12.91
N PHE A 300 14.16 -28.74 12.11
CA PHE A 300 13.96 -28.52 10.68
C PHE A 300 15.14 -29.00 9.85
N HIS A 301 14.83 -29.50 8.66
CA HIS A 301 15.83 -29.86 7.67
C HIS A 301 16.40 -28.59 7.02
N ASP A 302 17.73 -28.45 7.01
CA ASP A 302 18.43 -27.35 6.32
C ASP A 302 19.03 -27.87 5.00
N LYS A 303 20.04 -27.20 4.43
CA LYS A 303 20.65 -27.63 3.17
C LYS A 303 21.41 -28.96 3.31
N GLY A 304 21.36 -29.78 2.26
CA GLY A 304 22.01 -31.10 2.23
C GLY A 304 21.23 -32.11 3.06
N ASP A 305 21.92 -32.95 3.83
CA ASP A 305 21.31 -33.88 4.82
C ASP A 305 21.44 -33.35 6.27
N SER A 306 21.57 -32.03 6.43
CA SER A 306 21.79 -31.41 7.74
C SER A 306 20.48 -31.03 8.42
N TRP A 307 20.39 -31.33 9.71
CA TRP A 307 19.23 -30.99 10.55
C TRP A 307 19.63 -29.95 11.59
N ARG A 308 18.71 -29.04 11.89
CA ARG A 308 18.86 -28.05 12.95
C ARG A 308 17.75 -28.18 13.98
N VAL A 309 18.07 -27.80 15.21
CA VAL A 309 17.10 -27.63 16.29
C VAL A 309 17.19 -26.20 16.80
N GLN A 310 16.04 -25.58 17.02
CA GLN A 310 15.92 -24.27 17.62
C GLN A 310 14.91 -24.31 18.77
N GLY A 311 15.27 -23.76 19.92
CA GLY A 311 14.32 -23.50 21.00
C GLY A 311 13.36 -22.39 20.59
N ILE A 312 12.08 -22.53 20.92
CA ILE A 312 11.09 -21.48 20.61
C ILE A 312 11.47 -20.23 21.41
N PRO A 313 11.63 -19.07 20.75
CA PRO A 313 11.98 -17.84 21.44
C PRO A 313 10.80 -17.35 22.30
N LEU A 314 11.05 -16.44 23.25
CA LEU A 314 9.95 -15.82 24.01
C LEU A 314 9.08 -14.91 23.13
N GLN A 315 9.65 -14.37 22.05
CA GLN A 315 9.00 -13.54 21.03
C GLN A 315 9.67 -13.85 19.68
N PRO A 316 9.00 -13.69 18.52
CA PRO A 316 9.54 -14.06 17.21
C PRO A 316 10.98 -13.58 16.93
N ASP A 317 11.29 -12.34 17.33
CA ASP A 317 12.59 -11.69 17.09
C ASP A 317 13.59 -11.81 18.26
N SER A 318 13.22 -12.54 19.32
CA SER A 318 14.10 -12.73 20.47
C SER A 318 15.10 -13.86 20.24
N PHE A 319 16.33 -13.68 20.72
CA PHE A 319 17.30 -14.77 20.87
C PHE A 319 17.18 -15.47 22.24
N ILE A 320 16.36 -14.93 23.15
CA ILE A 320 16.10 -15.52 24.47
C ILE A 320 15.00 -16.57 24.28
N CYS A 321 15.35 -17.83 24.54
CA CYS A 321 14.45 -18.97 24.40
C CYS A 321 13.54 -19.12 25.62
N SER A 322 12.36 -19.72 25.42
CA SER A 322 11.42 -20.05 26.50
C SER A 322 11.92 -21.16 27.44
N ILE A 323 13.14 -21.63 27.24
CA ILE A 323 13.77 -22.69 28.00
C ILE A 323 14.65 -22.01 29.05
N SER A 324 14.14 -21.95 30.29
CA SER A 324 14.98 -21.64 31.44
C SER A 324 16.00 -22.78 31.60
N ALA A 325 17.29 -22.43 31.63
CA ALA A 325 18.40 -23.34 31.91
C ALA A 325 18.31 -23.96 33.31
#